data_AF-A0A7S3ML64-F1
#
_entry.id   AF-A0A7S3ML64-F1
#
_cell.length_a   1.000
_cell.length_b   1.000
_cell.length_c   1.000
_cell.angle_alpha   90.00
_cell.angle_beta   90.00
_cell.angle_gamma   90.00
#
_symmetry.space_group_name_H-M   'P 1'
#
loop_
_entity.id
_entity.type
_entity.pdbx_description
1 polymer ?
#
loop_
_entity_poly.entity_id
_entity_poly.type
_entity_poly.pdbx_seq_one_letter_code
_entity_poly.pdbx_strand_id
1 'polypeptide(L)'
;EFQLLIAMEATNHGGYIQQSDRASAWGPFSSLRMLWTRNGTRQLYGMYERPPFPIMVDAPTCGDIIKEMRISDAFMAMCLYGGGICWAYLASRPFTLVSQRLVVFHGVSHMFLATTLAMTLTMPYRRLTGYADNGLRWTVPADKLKKFDATSHFENATIWGRFRVRPEQ
;
A
#
# COMPACT_ATOMS: atom_id res chain seq x y z
N GLU A 1 16.79 -25.11 37.18
CA GLU A 1 16.41 -25.40 35.78
C GLU A 1 15.21 -24.59 35.27
N PHE A 2 14.13 -24.41 36.04
CA PHE A 2 12.96 -23.63 35.61
C PHE A 2 13.23 -22.13 35.34
N GLN A 3 14.19 -21.52 36.05
CA GLN A 3 14.59 -20.13 35.78
C GLN A 3 15.49 -19.94 34.54
N LEU A 4 16.11 -21.02 34.05
CA LEU A 4 17.00 -20.96 32.89
C LEU A 4 16.20 -21.01 31.58
N LEU A 5 15.03 -21.65 31.59
CA LEU A 5 14.05 -21.60 30.49
C LEU A 5 13.42 -20.21 30.33
N ILE A 6 13.11 -19.52 31.43
CA ILE A 6 12.61 -18.14 31.40
C ILE A 6 13.69 -17.17 30.90
N ALA A 7 14.95 -17.41 31.25
CA ALA A 7 16.07 -16.62 30.74
C ALA A 7 16.34 -16.85 29.24
N MET A 8 16.11 -18.06 28.71
CA MET A 8 16.21 -18.31 27.26
C MET A 8 15.09 -17.62 26.47
N GLU A 9 13.87 -17.55 27.00
CA GLU A 9 12.76 -16.85 26.34
C GLU A 9 12.97 -15.31 26.29
N ALA A 10 13.73 -14.76 27.25
CA ALA A 10 14.12 -13.36 27.29
C ALA A 10 15.25 -12.97 26.31
N THR A 11 15.85 -13.92 25.57
CA THR A 11 16.95 -13.60 24.62
C THR A 11 16.50 -13.39 23.18
N ASN A 12 15.20 -13.52 22.87
CA ASN A 12 14.63 -13.14 21.56
C ASN A 12 14.16 -11.68 21.51
N HIS A 13 14.80 -10.80 22.30
CA HIS A 13 14.54 -9.37 22.23
C HIS A 13 15.07 -8.79 20.93
N GLY A 14 14.15 -8.60 20.00
CA GLY A 14 14.21 -7.52 19.01
C GLY A 14 15.34 -7.69 18.01
N GLY A 15 15.24 -8.70 17.15
CA GLY A 15 15.95 -8.70 15.88
C GLY A 15 15.71 -7.33 15.23
N TYR A 16 16.78 -6.55 15.07
CA TYR A 16 16.75 -5.24 14.46
C TYR A 16 16.00 -5.34 13.14
N ILE A 17 14.79 -4.80 13.08
CA ILE A 17 14.14 -4.55 11.80
C ILE A 17 15.00 -3.49 11.16
N GLN A 18 15.78 -3.91 10.16
CA GLN A 18 16.64 -3.07 9.36
C GLN A 18 15.77 -1.94 8.79
N GLN A 19 15.76 -0.80 9.47
CA GLN A 19 15.27 0.45 8.92
C GLN A 19 16.17 0.69 7.71
N SER A 20 15.62 0.56 6.51
CA SER A 20 16.34 1.03 5.34
C SER A 20 16.65 2.49 5.57
N ASP A 21 17.94 2.82 5.55
CA ASP A 21 18.44 4.15 5.82
C ASP A 21 17.65 5.17 5.00
N ARG A 22 17.02 6.14 5.68
CA ARG A 22 16.05 7.07 5.09
C ARG A 22 16.73 8.23 4.33
N ALA A 23 18.02 8.11 4.06
CA ALA A 23 18.84 9.17 3.49
C ALA A 23 18.68 9.35 1.97
N SER A 24 18.01 8.43 1.25
CA SER A 24 17.86 8.50 -0.21
C SER A 24 16.39 8.59 -0.65
N ALA A 25 15.61 9.54 -0.12
CA ALA A 25 14.15 9.62 -0.35
C ALA A 25 13.69 10.76 -1.27
N TRP A 26 14.56 11.30 -2.12
CA TRP A 26 14.20 12.33 -3.12
C TRP A 26 13.89 11.77 -4.52
N GLY A 27 13.59 10.47 -4.62
CA GLY A 27 13.24 9.83 -5.89
C GLY A 27 11.73 9.84 -6.16
N PRO A 28 11.27 10.15 -7.39
CA PRO A 28 9.85 10.10 -7.77
C PRO A 28 9.23 8.69 -7.68
N PHE A 29 10.07 7.65 -7.53
CA PHE A 29 9.67 6.26 -7.39
C PHE A 29 9.69 5.74 -5.94
N SER A 30 9.96 6.60 -4.96
CA SER A 30 9.95 6.24 -3.53
C SER A 30 8.58 5.72 -3.06
N SER A 31 7.49 6.21 -3.66
CA SER A 31 6.11 5.76 -3.43
C SER A 31 5.81 4.38 -4.01
N LEU A 32 6.46 3.99 -5.12
CA LEU A 32 6.27 2.69 -5.76
C LEU A 32 6.85 1.53 -4.93
N ARG A 33 7.75 1.83 -3.98
CA ARG A 33 8.28 0.83 -3.04
C ARG A 33 7.16 0.10 -2.30
N MET A 34 6.03 0.77 -2.05
CA MET A 34 4.83 0.20 -1.43
C MET A 34 4.24 -1.01 -2.18
N LEU A 35 4.51 -1.14 -3.49
CA LEU A 35 4.05 -2.26 -4.32
C LEU A 35 4.83 -3.56 -4.04
N TRP A 36 6.08 -3.45 -3.60
CA TRP A 36 6.98 -4.60 -3.39
C TRP A 36 7.39 -4.80 -1.94
N THR A 37 7.07 -3.86 -1.04
CA THR A 37 7.18 -4.09 0.40
C THR A 37 6.29 -5.26 0.76
N ARG A 38 6.89 -6.43 1.03
CA ARG A 38 6.18 -7.64 1.43
C ARG A 38 5.39 -7.35 2.70
N ASN A 39 4.07 -7.47 2.63
CA ASN A 39 3.26 -7.66 3.81
C ASN A 39 3.53 -9.11 4.26
N GLY A 40 4.31 -9.30 5.31
CA GLY A 40 4.81 -10.61 5.72
C GLY A 40 3.65 -11.52 6.12
N THR A 41 3.20 -12.40 5.23
CA THR A 41 2.13 -13.39 5.49
C THR A 41 2.58 -14.59 6.34
N ARG A 42 3.84 -14.61 6.81
CA ARG A 42 4.42 -15.69 7.62
C ARG A 42 5.15 -15.23 8.88
N GLN A 43 4.93 -13.99 9.31
CA GLN A 43 5.14 -13.68 10.72
C GLN A 43 3.80 -13.89 11.40
N LEU A 44 3.73 -14.89 12.29
CA LEU A 44 2.74 -14.86 13.37
C LEU A 44 2.95 -13.50 14.03
N TYR A 45 2.03 -12.57 13.78
CA TYR A 45 2.00 -11.33 14.52
C TYR A 45 2.03 -11.73 16.00
N GLY A 46 3.10 -11.37 16.72
CA GLY A 46 3.08 -11.49 18.17
C GLY A 46 1.83 -10.78 18.68
N MET A 47 1.33 -11.14 19.87
CA MET A 47 0.13 -10.54 20.47
C MET A 47 0.15 -8.99 20.52
N TYR A 48 1.31 -8.39 20.25
CA TYR A 48 1.58 -6.96 20.19
C TYR A 48 1.87 -6.39 18.78
N GLU A 49 2.04 -7.17 17.72
CA GLU A 49 2.43 -6.65 16.40
C GLU A 49 1.23 -6.10 15.59
N ARG A 50 0.67 -4.97 16.01
CA ARG A 50 -0.48 -4.32 15.34
C ARG A 50 -0.08 -3.55 14.06
N PRO A 51 -1.00 -3.32 13.09
CA PRO A 51 -0.72 -2.51 11.90
C PRO A 51 -0.54 -1.01 12.22
N PRO A 52 0.05 -0.20 11.31
CA PRO A 52 0.42 1.19 11.60
C PRO A 52 -0.76 2.09 11.93
N PHE A 53 -1.96 1.78 11.43
CA PHE A 53 -3.22 2.44 11.77
C PHE A 53 -4.17 1.46 12.47
N PRO A 54 -5.12 1.94 13.30
CA PRO A 54 -6.16 1.11 13.89
C PRO A 54 -6.95 0.33 12.83
N ILE A 55 -7.22 -0.95 13.10
CA ILE A 55 -7.99 -1.82 12.21
C ILE A 55 -9.48 -1.43 12.31
N MET A 56 -10.11 -1.17 11.17
CA MET A 56 -11.57 -0.97 11.10
C MET A 56 -12.29 -2.30 10.94
N VAL A 57 -11.79 -3.15 10.03
CA VAL A 57 -12.33 -4.48 9.73
C VAL A 57 -11.16 -5.42 9.44
N ASP A 58 -11.04 -6.50 10.21
CA ASP A 58 -9.93 -7.45 10.10
C ASP A 58 -10.03 -8.33 8.84
N ALA A 59 -11.23 -8.81 8.54
CA ALA A 59 -11.54 -9.61 7.35
C ALA A 59 -12.59 -8.91 6.46
N PRO A 60 -12.19 -7.90 5.66
CA PRO A 60 -13.13 -7.11 4.88
C PRO A 60 -13.77 -7.95 3.76
N THR A 61 -15.10 -7.83 3.63
CA THR A 61 -15.83 -8.43 2.52
C THR A 61 -15.75 -7.55 1.26
N CYS A 62 -16.10 -8.08 0.09
CA CYS A 62 -16.17 -7.27 -1.13
C CYS A 62 -17.08 -6.04 -0.99
N GLY A 63 -18.17 -6.16 -0.21
CA GLY A 63 -19.09 -5.06 0.05
C GLY A 63 -18.43 -3.94 0.86
N ASP A 64 -17.61 -4.29 1.85
CA ASP A 64 -16.89 -3.32 2.68
C ASP A 64 -15.83 -2.57 1.88
N ILE A 65 -15.13 -3.29 0.99
CA ILE A 65 -14.12 -2.71 0.09
C ILE A 65 -14.75 -1.67 -0.84
N ILE A 66 -15.91 -1.97 -1.42
CA ILE A 66 -16.62 -1.04 -2.32
C ILE A 66 -17.13 0.18 -1.56
N LYS A 67 -17.67 0.00 -0.34
CA LYS A 67 -18.15 1.10 0.50
C LYS A 67 -17.03 2.05 0.95
N GLU A 68 -15.82 1.53 1.15
CA GLU A 68 -14.65 2.33 1.55
C GLU A 68 -13.95 3.01 0.36
N MET A 69 -14.46 2.88 -0.87
CA MET A 69 -13.89 3.58 -2.02
C MET A 69 -14.04 5.10 -1.89
N ARG A 70 -12.93 5.81 -2.09
CA ARG A 70 -12.84 7.27 -2.04
C ARG A 70 -12.68 7.83 -3.45
N ILE A 71 -12.98 9.12 -3.61
CA ILE A 71 -12.77 9.85 -4.88
C ILE A 71 -11.31 9.74 -5.35
N SER A 72 -10.34 9.71 -4.42
CA SER A 72 -8.93 9.50 -4.73
C SER A 72 -8.65 8.17 -5.43
N ASP A 73 -9.37 7.10 -5.07
CA ASP A 73 -9.19 5.79 -5.70
C ASP A 73 -9.79 5.77 -7.10
N ALA A 74 -10.93 6.45 -7.29
CA ALA A 74 -11.53 6.64 -8.61
C ALA A 74 -10.62 7.45 -9.54
N PHE A 75 -9.98 8.50 -9.02
CA PHE A 75 -9.01 9.28 -9.78
C PHE A 75 -7.77 8.46 -10.13
N MET A 76 -7.24 7.66 -9.19
CA MET A 76 -6.17 6.71 -9.47
C MET A 76 -6.57 5.72 -10.58
N ALA A 77 -7.77 5.16 -10.52
CA ALA A 77 -8.27 4.25 -11.54
C ALA A 77 -8.35 4.91 -12.91
N MET A 78 -8.87 6.15 -12.97
CA MET A 78 -8.95 6.94 -14.19
C MET A 78 -7.56 7.21 -14.78
N CYS A 79 -6.58 7.59 -13.96
CA CYS A 79 -5.22 7.84 -14.43
C CYS A 79 -4.54 6.56 -14.94
N LEU A 80 -4.65 5.46 -14.20
CA LEU A 80 -4.01 4.19 -14.58
C LEU A 80 -4.64 3.60 -15.84
N TYR A 81 -5.97 3.51 -15.89
CA TYR A 81 -6.64 2.93 -17.04
C TYR A 81 -6.64 3.88 -18.25
N GLY A 82 -6.85 5.17 -18.04
CA GLY A 82 -6.77 6.17 -19.10
C GLY A 82 -5.38 6.24 -19.73
N GLY A 83 -4.33 6.27 -18.91
CA GLY A 83 -2.94 6.16 -19.39
C GLY A 83 -2.68 4.84 -20.12
N GLY A 84 -3.24 3.74 -19.62
CA GLY A 84 -3.19 2.43 -20.26
C GLY A 84 -3.86 2.38 -21.63
N ILE A 85 -5.01 3.04 -21.82
CA ILE A 85 -5.69 3.16 -23.12
C ILE A 85 -4.84 3.98 -24.10
N CYS A 86 -4.29 5.12 -23.66
CA CYS A 86 -3.40 5.91 -24.50
C CYS A 86 -2.18 5.10 -24.93
N TRP A 87 -1.59 4.33 -24.02
CA TRP A 87 -0.48 3.43 -24.32
C TRP A 87 -0.88 2.31 -25.27
N ALA A 88 -2.02 1.65 -25.05
CA ALA A 88 -2.55 0.62 -25.94
C ALA A 88 -2.76 1.15 -27.36
N TYR A 89 -3.26 2.39 -27.49
CA TYR A 89 -3.42 3.06 -28.77
C TYR A 89 -2.07 3.24 -29.46
N LEU A 90 -1.07 3.81 -28.79
CA LEU A 90 0.27 4.00 -29.33
C LEU A 90 0.94 2.68 -29.72
N ALA A 91 0.85 1.66 -28.86
CA ALA A 91 1.40 0.33 -29.09
C ALA A 91 0.77 -0.37 -30.32
N SER A 92 -0.50 -0.07 -30.63
CA SER A 92 -1.19 -0.64 -31.79
C SER A 92 -0.82 0.04 -33.12
N ARG A 93 -0.20 1.22 -33.11
CA ARG A 93 0.10 2.01 -34.33
C ARG A 93 1.01 1.32 -35.37
N PRO A 94 2.06 0.57 -35.00
CA PRO A 94 3.00 0.01 -35.96
C PRO A 94 2.41 -1.07 -36.87
N PHE A 95 1.29 -1.68 -36.48
CA PHE A 95 0.65 -2.73 -37.25
C PHE A 95 -0.10 -2.14 -38.45
N THR A 96 -0.05 -2.80 -39.61
CA THR A 96 -0.69 -2.31 -40.85
C THR A 96 -2.11 -2.83 -41.00
N LEU A 97 -2.38 -4.07 -40.59
CA LEU A 97 -3.69 -4.69 -40.64
C LEU A 97 -4.57 -4.23 -39.47
N VAL A 98 -5.82 -3.88 -39.77
CA VAL A 98 -6.81 -3.44 -38.76
C VAL A 98 -7.06 -4.52 -37.71
N SER A 99 -7.09 -5.79 -38.11
CA SER A 99 -7.26 -6.92 -37.20
C SER A 99 -6.12 -7.00 -36.17
N GLN A 100 -4.87 -6.84 -36.61
CA GLN A 100 -3.70 -6.84 -35.72
C GLN A 100 -3.71 -5.64 -34.77
N ARG A 101 -4.06 -4.46 -35.28
CA ARG A 101 -4.23 -3.25 -34.46
C ARG A 101 -5.25 -3.47 -33.34
N LEU A 102 -6.39 -4.05 -33.69
CA LEU A 102 -7.48 -4.29 -32.74
C LEU A 102 -7.07 -5.33 -31.68
N VAL A 103 -6.43 -6.42 -32.09
CA VAL A 103 -5.94 -7.45 -31.16
C VAL A 103 -4.94 -6.86 -30.17
N VAL A 104 -3.98 -6.06 -30.64
CA VAL A 104 -2.96 -5.44 -29.79
C VAL A 104 -3.58 -4.39 -28.87
N PHE A 105 -4.41 -3.49 -29.41
CA PHE A 105 -5.10 -2.48 -28.61
C PHE A 105 -5.97 -3.10 -27.52
N HIS A 106 -6.76 -4.13 -27.87
CA HIS A 106 -7.66 -4.80 -26.95
C HIS A 106 -6.88 -5.59 -25.89
N GLY A 107 -5.86 -6.35 -26.29
CA GLY A 107 -5.03 -7.10 -25.35
C GLY A 107 -4.32 -6.20 -24.35
N VAL A 108 -3.66 -5.14 -24.82
CA VAL A 108 -2.95 -4.20 -23.94
C VAL A 108 -3.93 -3.43 -23.05
N SER A 109 -5.06 -2.96 -23.57
CA SER A 109 -6.06 -2.25 -22.74
C SER A 109 -6.64 -3.15 -21.64
N HIS A 110 -6.89 -4.44 -21.89
CA HIS A 110 -7.34 -5.40 -20.86
C HIS A 110 -6.28 -5.67 -19.79
N MET A 111 -5.00 -5.74 -20.16
CA MET A 111 -3.91 -5.85 -19.18
C MET A 111 -3.89 -4.65 -18.22
N PHE A 112 -4.06 -3.44 -18.76
CA PHE A 112 -4.15 -2.23 -17.94
C PHE A 112 -5.44 -2.17 -17.13
N LEU A 113 -6.57 -2.66 -17.65
CA LEU A 113 -7.82 -2.77 -16.89
C LEU A 113 -7.65 -3.67 -15.67
N ALA A 114 -7.13 -4.89 -15.86
CA ALA A 114 -6.90 -5.85 -14.78
C ALA A 114 -5.95 -5.28 -13.71
N THR A 115 -4.86 -4.66 -14.14
CA THR A 115 -3.88 -4.01 -13.25
C THR A 115 -4.52 -2.86 -12.46
N THR A 116 -5.32 -2.04 -13.13
CA THR A 116 -6.01 -0.91 -12.51
C THR A 116 -6.99 -1.38 -11.45
N LEU A 117 -7.82 -2.38 -11.76
CA LEU A 117 -8.76 -2.95 -10.81
C LEU A 117 -8.04 -3.54 -9.58
N ALA A 118 -6.96 -4.31 -9.80
CA ALA A 118 -6.17 -4.89 -8.71
C ALA A 118 -5.59 -3.81 -7.78
N MET A 119 -4.99 -2.75 -8.34
CA MET A 119 -4.41 -1.65 -7.56
C MET A 119 -5.48 -0.84 -6.84
N THR A 120 -6.59 -0.56 -7.50
CA THR A 120 -7.67 0.28 -6.97
C THR A 120 -8.41 -0.40 -5.83
N LEU A 121 -8.66 -1.71 -5.92
CA LEU A 121 -9.30 -2.49 -4.85
C LEU A 121 -8.36 -2.77 -3.67
N THR A 122 -7.04 -2.80 -3.91
CA THR A 122 -6.06 -3.00 -2.84
C THR A 122 -6.00 -1.83 -1.86
N MET A 123 -6.26 -0.59 -2.31
CA MET A 123 -6.20 0.60 -1.45
C MET A 123 -7.26 0.61 -0.33
N PRO A 124 -8.57 0.48 -0.59
CA PRO A 124 -9.59 0.39 0.45
C PRO A 124 -9.36 -0.83 1.35
N TYR A 125 -8.94 -1.98 0.79
CA TYR A 125 -8.55 -3.14 1.61
C TYR A 125 -7.45 -2.79 2.63
N ARG A 126 -6.39 -2.08 2.20
CA ARG A 126 -5.30 -1.66 3.08
C ARG A 126 -5.73 -0.61 4.10
N ARG A 127 -6.71 0.25 3.78
CA ARG A 127 -7.28 1.21 4.76
C ARG A 127 -8.08 0.50 5.84
N LEU A 128 -8.93 -0.47 5.47
CA LEU A 128 -9.74 -1.24 6.41
C LEU A 128 -8.88 -2.07 7.38
N THR A 129 -7.80 -2.65 6.86
CA THR A 129 -6.85 -3.48 7.63
C THR A 129 -5.75 -2.68 8.33
N GLY A 130 -5.77 -1.34 8.26
CA GLY A 130 -4.85 -0.46 8.98
C GLY A 130 -3.43 -0.36 8.40
N TYR A 131 -3.18 -0.83 7.18
CA TYR A 131 -1.90 -0.72 6.47
C TYR A 131 -1.76 0.55 5.62
N ALA A 132 -2.86 1.27 5.41
CA ALA A 132 -2.91 2.57 4.77
C ALA A 132 -3.73 3.53 5.64
N ASP A 133 -3.49 4.82 5.49
CA ASP A 133 -4.16 5.83 6.30
C ASP A 133 -5.67 5.81 6.09
N ASN A 134 -6.38 5.52 7.18
CA ASN A 134 -7.82 5.42 7.23
C ASN A 134 -8.45 6.57 8.02
N GLY A 135 -7.66 7.55 8.46
CA GLY A 135 -8.10 8.68 9.28
C GLY A 135 -8.05 8.43 10.78
N LEU A 136 -7.73 7.21 11.22
CA LEU A 136 -7.56 6.84 12.62
C LEU A 136 -6.08 6.78 12.98
N ARG A 137 -5.71 7.15 14.22
CA ARG A 137 -4.35 6.99 14.73
C ARG A 137 -4.36 6.43 16.14
N TRP A 138 -3.32 5.68 16.47
CA TRP A 138 -3.05 5.21 17.82
C TRP A 138 -2.70 6.40 18.73
N THR A 139 -3.49 6.60 19.78
CA THR A 139 -3.34 7.73 20.72
C THR A 139 -2.28 7.46 21.78
N VAL A 140 -2.16 6.21 22.26
CA VAL A 140 -1.27 5.84 23.38
C VAL A 140 0.13 5.44 22.88
N PRO A 141 1.24 5.81 23.57
CA PRO A 141 2.60 5.46 23.15
C PRO A 141 2.87 3.95 23.04
N ALA A 142 2.20 3.14 23.87
CA ALA A 142 2.25 1.68 23.81
C ALA A 142 1.66 1.11 22.50
N ASP A 143 0.79 1.89 21.84
CA ASP A 143 0.16 1.53 20.57
C ASP A 143 0.96 2.05 19.35
N LYS A 144 2.00 2.89 19.57
CA LYS A 144 2.85 3.45 18.52
C LYS A 144 4.02 2.52 18.19
N LEU A 145 3.76 1.40 17.52
CA LEU A 145 4.83 0.60 16.94
C LEU A 145 5.46 1.32 15.75
N LYS A 146 6.80 1.39 15.71
CA LYS A 146 7.57 1.93 14.59
C LYS A 146 7.56 0.97 13.38
N LYS A 147 6.38 0.67 12.83
CA LYS A 147 6.23 -0.09 11.58
C LYS A 147 6.28 0.83 10.36
N PHE A 148 6.52 0.24 9.19
CA PHE A 148 6.54 0.98 7.92
C PHE A 148 5.13 1.50 7.60
N ASP A 149 4.93 2.80 7.80
CA ASP A 149 3.73 3.52 7.39
C ASP A 149 3.96 4.08 5.98
N ALA A 150 3.21 3.56 5.01
CA ALA A 150 3.28 3.99 3.62
C ALA A 150 2.85 5.45 3.44
N THR A 151 1.89 5.93 4.23
CA THR A 151 1.39 7.31 4.15
C THR A 151 2.41 8.29 4.71
N SER A 152 2.94 8.04 5.92
CA SER A 152 4.04 8.87 6.46
C SER A 152 5.29 8.80 5.57
N HIS A 153 5.57 7.68 4.93
CA HIS A 153 6.68 7.58 3.98
C HIS A 153 6.45 8.45 2.74
N PHE A 154 5.26 8.40 2.14
CA PHE A 154 4.88 9.26 1.02
C PHE A 154 4.92 10.74 1.39
N GLU A 155 4.37 11.12 2.55
CA GLU A 155 4.30 12.50 3.01
C GLU A 155 5.68 13.08 3.32
N ASN A 156 6.58 12.30 3.94
CA ASN A 156 7.95 12.73 4.18
C ASN A 156 8.77 12.82 2.88
N ALA A 157 8.40 12.06 1.84
CA ALA A 157 9.07 12.05 0.55
C ALA A 157 8.49 13.07 -0.46
N THR A 158 7.41 13.77 -0.12
CA THR A 158 6.71 14.67 -1.06
C THR A 158 6.30 15.99 -0.40
N ILE A 159 5.96 16.99 -1.22
CA ILE A 159 5.46 18.28 -0.71
C ILE A 159 4.12 18.16 0.06
N TRP A 160 3.41 17.05 -0.13
CA TRP A 160 2.09 16.80 0.43
C TRP A 160 2.06 16.73 1.96
N GLY A 161 3.19 16.43 2.62
CA GLY A 161 3.30 16.49 4.08
C GLY A 161 3.02 17.88 4.67
N ARG A 162 3.12 18.96 3.88
CA ARG A 162 2.84 20.35 4.32
C ARG A 162 1.35 20.69 4.40
N PHE A 163 0.50 19.98 3.66
CA PHE A 163 -0.92 20.28 3.55
C PHE A 163 -1.80 19.44 4.48
N ARG A 164 -1.19 18.52 5.24
CA ARG A 164 -1.93 17.65 6.16
C ARG A 164 -2.33 18.40 7.43
N VAL A 165 -3.64 18.47 7.67
CA VAL A 165 -4.19 18.88 8.96
C VAL A 165 -3.93 17.77 9.97
N ARG A 166 -3.09 18.04 10.97
CA ARG A 166 -2.87 17.13 12.11
C ARG A 166 -3.94 17.47 13.15
N PRO A 167 -4.85 16.54 13.48
CA PRO A 167 -5.92 16.85 14.42
C PRO A 167 -5.42 17.13 15.85
N GLU A 168 -4.15 16.89 16.16
CA GLU A 168 -3.59 17.09 17.50
C GLU A 168 -2.13 17.58 17.44
N GLN A 169 -1.94 18.87 17.70
CA GLN A 169 -0.90 19.40 18.58
C GLN A 169 -1.60 19.96 19.81
#